data_AF-A0A6N9TND8-F1
#
_entry.id   AF-A0A6N9TND8-F1
#
_cell.length_a   1.000
_cell.length_b   1.000
_cell.length_c   1.000
_cell.angle_alpha   90.00
_cell.angle_beta   90.00
_cell.angle_gamma   90.00
#
_symmetry.space_group_name_H-M   'P 1'
#
loop_
_entity.id
_entity.type
_entity.pdbx_description
1 polymer ?
#
loop_
_entity_poly.entity_id
_entity_poly.type
_entity_poly.pdbx_seq_one_letter_code
_entity_poly.pdbx_strand_id
1 'polypeptide(L)'
;MTPAAPSIAEKIARAHALMARHGPALLADGEVRDLLARYREEVARTRDLMRRLGVVALCARCAERTPGGTCCGEGIEDWYDEYLLLLNLLLETPIPEESALPGHCRFLGPAGCRLTARHDFCVNYLCHRVPESLAPAAHARLQAQNGAELFLAWRLERLVRERLGWRPG
;
A
#
# COMPACT_ATOMS: atom_id res chain seq x y z
N MET A 1 5.47 -4.50 31.78
CA MET A 1 6.18 -4.33 30.50
C MET A 1 5.23 -4.72 29.39
N THR A 2 4.73 -3.75 28.64
CA THR A 2 3.96 -4.00 27.40
C THR A 2 4.93 -4.60 26.38
N PRO A 3 4.58 -5.69 25.67
CA PRO A 3 5.44 -6.20 24.61
C PRO A 3 5.70 -5.09 23.59
N ALA A 4 6.94 -5.01 23.10
CA ALA A 4 7.29 -4.10 22.01
C ALA A 4 6.41 -4.43 20.79
N ALA A 5 6.04 -3.40 20.02
CA ALA A 5 5.33 -3.61 18.77
C ALA A 5 6.15 -4.51 17.82
N PRO A 6 5.52 -5.42 17.06
CA PRO A 6 6.26 -6.28 16.15
C PRO A 6 6.97 -5.45 15.07
N SER A 7 8.21 -5.82 14.79
CA SER A 7 9.00 -5.26 13.69
C SER A 7 8.36 -5.55 12.33
N ILE A 8 8.71 -4.75 11.32
CA ILE A 8 8.26 -5.03 9.95
C ILE A 8 8.63 -6.43 9.46
N ALA A 9 9.80 -6.96 9.83
CA ALA A 9 10.22 -8.31 9.45
C ALA A 9 9.30 -9.38 10.06
N GLU A 10 8.91 -9.23 11.32
CA GLU A 10 7.95 -10.14 11.98
C GLU A 10 6.57 -10.07 11.33
N LYS A 11 6.11 -8.87 10.96
CA LYS A 11 4.82 -8.69 10.27
C LYS A 11 4.82 -9.32 8.87
N ILE A 12 5.92 -9.22 8.15
CA ILE A 12 6.11 -9.91 6.85
C ILE A 12 6.06 -11.42 7.05
N ALA A 13 6.76 -11.96 8.06
CA ALA A 13 6.73 -13.38 8.37
C ALA A 13 5.31 -13.87 8.72
N ARG A 14 4.56 -13.08 9.51
CA ARG A 14 3.15 -13.36 9.82
C ARG A 14 2.26 -13.34 8.58
N ALA A 15 2.45 -12.38 7.67
CA ALA A 15 1.72 -12.33 6.41
C ALA A 15 1.95 -13.58 5.55
N HIS A 16 3.21 -14.05 5.45
CA HIS A 16 3.53 -15.30 4.78
C HIS A 16 2.89 -16.52 5.47
N ALA A 17 2.87 -16.58 6.80
CA ALA A 17 2.20 -17.64 7.54
C ALA A 17 0.68 -17.65 7.29
N LEU A 18 0.05 -16.46 7.26
CA LEU A 18 -1.36 -16.32 6.89
C LEU A 18 -1.62 -16.78 5.45
N MET A 19 -0.76 -16.40 4.51
CA MET A 19 -0.86 -16.81 3.10
C MET A 19 -0.73 -18.33 2.96
N ALA A 20 0.24 -18.95 3.62
CA ALA A 20 0.43 -20.40 3.58
C ALA A 20 -0.77 -21.15 4.17
N ARG A 21 -1.35 -20.64 5.25
CA ARG A 21 -2.46 -21.30 5.95
C ARG A 21 -3.82 -21.07 5.32
N HIS A 22 -4.09 -19.86 4.84
CA HIS A 22 -5.42 -19.41 4.43
C HIS A 22 -5.50 -18.95 2.97
N GLY A 23 -4.37 -18.70 2.31
CA GLY A 23 -4.31 -18.21 0.93
C GLY A 23 -5.14 -19.03 -0.06
N PRO A 24 -5.00 -20.37 -0.12
CA PRO A 24 -5.81 -21.19 -1.03
C PRO A 24 -7.32 -21.04 -0.83
N ALA A 25 -7.78 -20.95 0.42
CA ALA A 25 -9.20 -20.79 0.73
C ALA A 25 -9.70 -19.38 0.37
N LEU A 26 -8.92 -18.34 0.68
CA LEU A 26 -9.23 -16.96 0.32
C LEU A 26 -9.27 -16.76 -1.20
N LEU A 27 -8.35 -17.38 -1.95
CA LEU A 27 -8.33 -17.33 -3.41
C LEU A 27 -9.42 -18.19 -4.05
N ALA A 28 -9.99 -19.16 -3.34
CA ALA A 28 -11.15 -19.91 -3.81
C ALA A 28 -12.48 -19.18 -3.58
N ASP A 29 -12.52 -18.20 -2.67
CA ASP A 29 -13.69 -17.37 -2.40
C ASP A 29 -13.96 -16.41 -3.58
N GLY A 30 -15.15 -16.52 -4.17
CA GLY A 30 -15.55 -15.70 -5.32
C GLY A 30 -15.61 -14.20 -5.01
N GLU A 31 -16.11 -13.82 -3.83
CA GLU A 31 -16.23 -12.41 -3.44
C GLU A 31 -14.85 -11.79 -3.21
N VAL A 32 -13.93 -12.54 -2.60
CA VAL A 32 -12.54 -12.11 -2.41
C VAL A 32 -11.85 -11.92 -3.76
N ARG A 33 -11.97 -12.88 -4.68
CA ARG A 33 -11.38 -12.75 -6.03
C ARG A 33 -11.91 -11.55 -6.81
N ASP A 34 -13.22 -11.33 -6.79
CA ASP A 34 -13.84 -10.21 -7.49
C ASP A 34 -13.35 -8.87 -6.93
N LEU A 35 -13.21 -8.76 -5.60
CA LEU A 35 -12.66 -7.55 -4.98
C LEU A 35 -11.16 -7.37 -5.25
N LEU A 36 -10.36 -8.45 -5.25
CA LEU A 36 -8.95 -8.40 -5.63
C LEU A 36 -8.77 -7.86 -7.05
N ALA A 37 -9.56 -8.35 -8.01
CA ALA A 37 -9.52 -7.90 -9.40
C ALA A 37 -9.87 -6.41 -9.52
N ARG A 38 -10.99 -5.98 -8.93
CA ARG A 38 -11.42 -4.58 -8.94
C ARG A 38 -10.41 -3.66 -8.25
N TYR A 39 -9.85 -4.09 -7.13
CA TYR A 39 -8.85 -3.31 -6.41
C TYR A 39 -7.59 -3.13 -7.24
N ARG A 40 -7.10 -4.20 -7.89
CA ARG A 40 -5.96 -4.14 -8.81
C ARG A 40 -6.19 -3.12 -9.93
N GLU A 41 -7.39 -3.06 -10.49
CA GLU A 41 -7.75 -2.07 -11.51
C GLU A 41 -7.70 -0.63 -10.98
N GLU A 42 -8.28 -0.37 -9.80
CA GLU A 42 -8.26 0.99 -9.23
C GLU A 42 -6.83 1.43 -8.85
N VAL A 43 -5.99 0.54 -8.32
CA VAL A 43 -4.56 0.82 -8.08
C VAL A 43 -3.86 1.16 -9.40
N ALA A 44 -4.15 0.44 -10.48
CA ALA A 44 -3.58 0.73 -11.79
C ALA A 44 -4.03 2.10 -12.31
N ARG A 45 -5.32 2.45 -12.18
CA ARG A 45 -5.87 3.77 -12.55
C ARG A 45 -5.22 4.89 -11.75
N THR A 46 -5.05 4.71 -10.43
CA THR A 46 -4.36 5.68 -9.57
C THR A 46 -2.92 5.88 -10.00
N ARG A 47 -2.15 4.80 -10.14
CA ARG A 47 -0.73 4.88 -10.55
C ARG A 47 -0.56 5.54 -11.91
N ASP A 48 -1.44 5.23 -12.85
CA ASP A 48 -1.44 5.83 -14.18
C ASP A 48 -1.81 7.31 -14.16
N LEU A 49 -2.81 7.69 -13.35
CA LEU A 49 -3.14 9.11 -13.12
C LEU A 49 -1.97 9.85 -12.47
N MET A 50 -1.35 9.30 -11.42
CA MET A 50 -0.17 9.87 -10.78
C MET A 50 0.98 10.06 -11.77
N ARG A 51 1.18 9.11 -12.70
CA ARG A 51 2.21 9.20 -13.75
C ARG A 51 1.91 10.34 -14.72
N ARG A 52 0.68 10.40 -15.25
CA ARG A 52 0.25 11.48 -16.18
C ARG A 52 0.33 12.86 -15.56
N LEU A 53 0.03 12.98 -14.27
CA LEU A 53 0.11 14.22 -13.52
C LEU A 53 1.55 14.56 -13.07
N GLY A 54 2.55 13.72 -13.39
CA GLY A 54 3.95 13.98 -13.01
C GLY A 54 4.28 13.74 -11.53
N VAL A 55 3.32 13.25 -10.74
CA VAL A 55 3.50 12.99 -9.30
C VAL A 55 4.58 11.93 -9.06
N VAL A 56 4.62 10.87 -9.87
CA VAL A 56 5.65 9.82 -9.74
C VAL A 56 7.06 10.40 -9.91
N ALA A 57 7.26 11.24 -10.93
CA ALA A 57 8.55 11.87 -11.18
C ALA A 57 8.92 12.86 -10.06
N LEU A 58 7.94 13.60 -9.52
CA LEU A 58 8.14 14.46 -8.36
C LEU A 58 8.60 13.67 -7.12
N CYS A 59 7.94 12.56 -6.82
CA CYS A 59 8.28 11.69 -5.70
C CYS A 59 9.67 11.04 -5.87
N ALA A 60 10.01 10.57 -7.07
CA ALA A 60 11.33 10.01 -7.35
C ALA A 60 12.46 11.03 -7.09
N ARG A 61 12.33 12.25 -7.61
CA ARG A 61 13.29 13.34 -7.32
C ARG A 61 13.39 13.68 -5.84
N CYS A 62 12.29 13.57 -5.10
CA CYS A 62 12.29 13.79 -3.65
C CYS A 62 13.09 12.71 -2.93
N ALA A 63 12.91 11.44 -3.30
CA ALA A 63 13.66 10.34 -2.70
C ALA A 63 15.17 10.48 -2.97
N GLU A 64 15.55 10.90 -4.17
CA GLU A 64 16.97 11.14 -4.52
C GLU A 64 17.60 12.31 -3.74
N ARG A 65 16.87 13.41 -3.55
CA ARG A 65 17.40 14.66 -3.02
C ARG A 65 17.27 14.80 -1.50
N THR A 66 16.44 13.97 -0.88
CA THR A 66 16.14 14.06 0.54
C THR A 66 16.24 12.65 1.13
N PRO A 67 17.39 12.28 1.72
CA PRO A 67 17.51 11.05 2.50
C PRO A 67 16.38 10.99 3.53
N GLY A 68 15.65 9.87 3.62
CA GLY A 68 14.43 9.80 4.44
C GLY A 68 13.17 10.29 3.75
N GLY A 69 13.23 10.86 2.56
CA GLY A 69 12.07 11.45 1.89
C GLY A 69 11.31 12.46 2.76
N THR A 70 10.12 12.86 2.31
CA THR A 70 9.21 13.69 3.15
C THR A 70 8.04 12.86 3.67
N CYS A 71 7.52 11.95 2.86
CA CYS A 71 6.34 11.12 3.20
C CYS A 71 6.58 9.61 3.01
N CYS A 72 7.77 9.20 2.59
CA CYS A 72 8.15 7.81 2.32
C CYS A 72 9.47 7.45 3.03
N GLY A 73 9.67 8.03 4.22
CA GLY A 73 10.85 7.80 5.03
C GLY A 73 10.85 6.49 5.79
N GLU A 74 12.00 6.20 6.38
CA GLU A 74 12.16 5.12 7.34
C GLU A 74 11.12 5.22 8.46
N GLY A 75 10.56 4.08 8.85
CA GLY A 75 9.52 3.94 9.87
C GLY A 75 8.10 3.98 9.32
N ILE A 76 7.88 4.42 8.08
CA ILE A 76 6.54 4.34 7.43
C ILE A 76 6.14 2.88 7.18
N GLU A 77 7.12 2.00 6.94
CA GLU A 77 6.88 0.57 6.80
C GLU A 77 6.27 -0.06 8.06
N ASP A 78 6.55 0.49 9.24
CA ASP A 78 6.02 -0.02 10.51
C ASP A 78 4.53 0.26 10.67
N TRP A 79 3.92 1.04 9.79
CA TRP A 79 2.47 1.28 9.80
C TRP A 79 1.71 0.16 9.09
N TYR A 80 2.40 -0.62 8.25
CA TYR A 80 1.81 -1.81 7.67
C TYR A 80 1.62 -2.85 8.77
N ASP A 81 0.51 -3.60 8.68
CA ASP A 81 0.27 -4.78 9.48
C ASP A 81 0.30 -6.05 8.62
N GLU A 82 0.23 -7.21 9.26
CA GLU A 82 0.28 -8.51 8.58
C GLU A 82 -0.88 -8.73 7.62
N TYR A 83 -2.03 -8.07 7.80
CA TYR A 83 -3.20 -8.24 6.94
C TYR A 83 -3.05 -7.45 5.64
N LEU A 84 -2.59 -6.20 5.71
CA LEU A 84 -2.30 -5.39 4.54
C LEU A 84 -1.14 -6.01 3.72
N LEU A 85 -0.16 -6.59 4.39
CA LEU A 85 0.91 -7.35 3.74
C LEU A 85 0.37 -8.65 3.11
N LEU A 86 -0.55 -9.36 3.77
CA LEU A 86 -1.25 -10.51 3.18
C LEU A 86 -2.01 -10.12 1.90
N LEU A 87 -2.66 -8.94 1.87
CA LEU A 87 -3.34 -8.47 0.64
C LEU A 87 -2.37 -8.36 -0.53
N ASN A 88 -1.13 -7.91 -0.30
CA ASN A 88 -0.11 -7.88 -1.37
C ASN A 88 0.21 -9.28 -1.88
N LEU A 89 0.34 -10.27 -1.00
CA LEU A 89 0.58 -11.67 -1.38
C LEU A 89 -0.60 -12.25 -2.18
N LEU A 90 -1.84 -11.97 -1.77
CA LEU A 90 -3.06 -12.37 -2.49
C LEU A 90 -3.16 -11.70 -3.87
N LEU A 91 -2.63 -10.48 -4.01
CA LEU A 91 -2.53 -9.75 -5.27
C LEU A 91 -1.34 -10.19 -6.13
N GLU A 92 -0.60 -11.22 -5.71
CA GLU A 92 0.61 -11.73 -6.37
C GLU A 92 1.73 -10.69 -6.43
N THR A 93 1.73 -9.74 -5.50
CA THR A 93 2.78 -8.73 -5.36
C THR A 93 3.83 -9.21 -4.36
N PRO A 94 5.09 -9.45 -4.79
CA PRO A 94 6.14 -9.88 -3.89
C PRO A 94 6.45 -8.77 -2.88
N ILE A 95 6.60 -9.15 -1.61
CA ILE A 95 7.02 -8.24 -0.56
C ILE A 95 8.55 -8.17 -0.58
N PRO A 96 9.15 -6.98 -0.65
CA PRO A 96 10.60 -6.84 -0.61
C PRO A 96 11.26 -7.38 0.67
N GLU A 97 12.30 -8.20 0.51
CA GLU A 97 13.15 -8.69 1.60
C GLU A 97 14.15 -7.63 2.09
N GLU A 98 14.51 -6.69 1.23
CA GLU A 98 15.48 -5.63 1.53
C GLU A 98 14.99 -4.28 1.00
N SER A 99 15.46 -3.20 1.63
CA SER A 99 15.24 -1.84 1.14
C SER A 99 16.06 -1.61 -0.12
N ALA A 100 15.44 -1.07 -1.17
CA ALA A 100 16.14 -0.67 -2.38
C ALA A 100 16.84 0.69 -2.24
N LEU A 101 16.43 1.50 -1.27
CA LEU A 101 16.90 2.86 -1.05
C LEU A 101 17.21 3.03 0.44
N PRO A 102 18.49 2.99 0.85
CA PRO A 102 18.90 3.15 2.25
C PRO A 102 18.34 4.44 2.86
N GLY A 103 17.84 4.35 4.10
CA GLY A 103 17.22 5.48 4.81
C GLY A 103 15.81 5.84 4.35
N HIS A 104 15.21 5.10 3.43
CA HIS A 104 13.80 5.25 3.04
C HIS A 104 12.97 4.06 3.50
N CYS A 105 11.64 4.21 3.42
CA CYS A 105 10.70 3.11 3.66
C CYS A 105 11.12 1.88 2.86
N ARG A 106 11.20 0.72 3.52
CA ARG A 106 11.53 -0.58 2.92
C ARG A 106 10.79 -0.88 1.62
N PHE A 107 9.55 -0.42 1.48
CA PHE A 107 8.71 -0.70 0.30
C PHE A 107 8.93 0.26 -0.87
N LEU A 108 9.67 1.36 -0.67
CA LEU A 108 10.00 2.30 -1.73
C LEU A 108 11.04 1.68 -2.69
N GLY A 109 10.85 1.94 -3.98
CA GLY A 109 11.83 1.64 -5.02
C GLY A 109 12.01 2.82 -5.97
N PRO A 110 12.91 2.71 -6.96
CA PRO A 110 13.26 3.82 -7.87
C PRO A 110 12.07 4.38 -8.66
N ALA A 111 11.07 3.54 -8.95
CA ALA A 111 9.86 3.91 -9.69
C ALA A 111 8.63 4.14 -8.77
N GLY A 112 8.83 4.24 -7.46
CA GLY A 112 7.77 4.38 -6.47
C GLY A 112 7.58 3.14 -5.58
N CYS A 113 6.49 3.09 -4.82
CA CYS A 113 6.20 1.99 -3.90
C CYS A 113 6.02 0.67 -4.66
N ARG A 114 6.73 -0.37 -4.21
CA ARG A 114 6.75 -1.71 -4.80
C ARG A 114 5.52 -2.56 -4.40
N LEU A 115 4.81 -2.17 -3.35
CA LEU A 115 3.56 -2.82 -2.93
C LEU A 115 2.37 -2.31 -3.73
N THR A 116 1.43 -3.20 -4.04
CA THR A 116 0.16 -2.89 -4.71
C THR A 116 -0.86 -2.44 -3.68
N ALA A 117 -1.06 -3.21 -2.61
CA ALA A 117 -1.85 -2.78 -1.47
C ALA A 117 -0.99 -1.88 -0.57
N ARG A 118 -1.33 -0.59 -0.52
CA ARG A 118 -0.58 0.44 0.21
C ARG A 118 -1.36 0.86 1.44
N HIS A 119 -0.63 1.28 2.48
CA HIS A 119 -1.23 1.86 3.67
C HIS A 119 -2.07 3.09 3.30
N ASP A 120 -3.18 3.32 4.00
CA ASP A 120 -4.14 4.39 3.66
C ASP A 120 -3.46 5.77 3.59
N PHE A 121 -2.57 6.07 4.54
CA PHE A 121 -1.69 7.23 4.52
C PHE A 121 -0.92 7.35 3.20
N CYS A 122 -0.31 6.27 2.70
CA CYS A 122 0.48 6.32 1.47
C CYS A 122 -0.36 6.62 0.21
N VAL A 123 -1.69 6.43 0.27
CA VAL A 123 -2.61 6.73 -0.83
C VAL A 123 -3.27 8.09 -0.63
N ASN A 124 -3.68 8.41 0.60
CA ASN A 124 -4.45 9.62 0.92
C ASN A 124 -3.56 10.85 1.12
N TYR A 125 -2.35 10.67 1.68
CA TYR A 125 -1.45 11.78 1.95
C TYR A 125 -0.72 12.22 0.68
N LEU A 126 -1.07 13.40 0.19
CA LEU A 126 -0.33 14.12 -0.83
C LEU A 126 0.52 15.18 -0.12
N CYS A 127 1.84 15.02 -0.11
CA CYS A 127 2.74 16.01 0.50
C CYS A 127 2.58 17.37 -0.19
N HIS A 128 2.85 18.47 0.51
CA HIS A 128 2.62 19.86 0.03
C HIS A 128 3.10 20.13 -1.41
N ARG A 129 4.20 19.49 -1.85
CA ARG A 129 4.75 19.63 -3.20
C ARG A 129 3.80 19.15 -4.30
N VAL A 130 2.90 18.21 -4.01
CA VAL A 130 1.92 17.69 -4.97
C VAL A 130 0.83 18.72 -5.28
N PRO A 131 0.03 19.22 -4.32
CA PRO A 131 -0.97 20.25 -4.63
C PRO A 131 -0.33 21.54 -5.14
N GLU A 132 0.90 21.89 -4.75
CA GLU A 132 1.64 23.05 -5.30
C GLU A 132 2.01 22.88 -6.78
N SER A 133 2.15 21.64 -7.27
CA SER A 133 2.56 21.33 -8.65
C SER A 133 1.39 20.97 -9.58
N LEU A 134 0.16 20.91 -9.05
CA LEU A 134 -1.03 20.52 -9.80
C LEU A 134 -2.05 21.65 -9.87
N ALA A 135 -2.72 21.77 -11.02
CA ALA A 135 -3.91 22.61 -11.10
C ALA A 135 -5.01 22.06 -10.15
N PRO A 136 -5.88 22.92 -9.57
CA PRO A 136 -6.91 22.48 -8.62
C PRO A 136 -7.80 21.35 -9.14
N ALA A 137 -8.19 21.38 -10.42
CA ALA A 137 -9.00 20.33 -11.04
C ALA A 137 -8.25 18.99 -11.15
N ALA A 138 -6.94 19.03 -11.43
CA ALA A 138 -6.10 17.83 -11.48
C ALA A 138 -5.90 17.23 -10.09
N HIS A 139 -5.71 18.07 -9.08
CA HIS A 139 -5.62 17.66 -7.69
C HIS A 139 -6.92 17.00 -7.20
N ALA A 140 -8.07 17.64 -7.42
CA ALA A 140 -9.37 17.07 -7.07
C ALA A 140 -9.64 15.72 -7.77
N ARG A 141 -9.25 15.59 -9.04
CA ARG A 141 -9.35 14.33 -9.79
C ARG A 141 -8.48 13.24 -9.16
N LEU A 142 -7.25 13.57 -8.74
CA LEU A 142 -6.36 12.62 -8.07
C LEU A 142 -6.94 12.19 -6.73
N GLN A 143 -7.47 13.11 -5.93
CA GLN A 143 -8.10 12.79 -4.65
C GLN A 143 -9.32 11.88 -4.83
N ALA A 144 -10.18 12.14 -5.82
CA ALA A 144 -11.32 11.28 -6.12
C ALA A 144 -10.87 9.86 -6.50
N GLN A 145 -9.83 9.73 -7.31
CA GLN A 145 -9.26 8.44 -7.70
C GLN A 145 -8.63 7.70 -6.50
N ASN A 146 -7.88 8.41 -5.65
CA ASN A 146 -7.33 7.86 -4.42
C ASN A 146 -8.45 7.36 -3.48
N GLY A 147 -9.57 8.08 -3.40
CA GLY A 147 -10.75 7.67 -2.64
C GLY A 147 -11.38 6.36 -3.16
N ALA A 148 -11.45 6.18 -4.47
CA ALA A 148 -11.92 4.93 -5.07
C ALA A 148 -11.01 3.74 -4.74
N GLU A 149 -9.69 3.92 -4.82
CA GLU A 149 -8.70 2.92 -4.42
C GLU A 149 -8.86 2.56 -2.93
N LEU A 150 -8.93 3.56 -2.05
CA LEU A 150 -9.05 3.38 -0.60
C LEU A 150 -10.33 2.65 -0.21
N PHE A 151 -11.45 2.97 -0.86
CA PHE A 151 -12.73 2.31 -0.60
C PHE A 151 -12.66 0.81 -0.89
N LEU A 152 -12.02 0.42 -2.00
CA LEU A 152 -11.84 -0.99 -2.34
C LEU A 152 -10.81 -1.67 -1.43
N ALA A 153 -9.72 -0.98 -1.06
CA ALA A 153 -8.74 -1.48 -0.11
C ALA A 153 -9.42 -1.83 1.23
N TRP A 154 -10.18 -0.90 1.80
CA TRP A 154 -10.93 -1.10 3.04
C TRP A 154 -11.92 -2.26 2.93
N ARG A 155 -12.69 -2.34 1.84
CA ARG A 155 -13.67 -3.41 1.64
C ARG A 155 -13.01 -4.77 1.54
N LEU A 156 -11.91 -4.87 0.81
CA LEU A 156 -11.13 -6.10 0.66
C LEU A 156 -10.51 -6.52 1.99
N GLU A 157 -9.89 -5.60 2.71
CA GLU A 157 -9.27 -5.87 4.00
C GLU A 157 -10.30 -6.38 5.02
N ARG A 158 -11.44 -5.70 5.12
CA ARG A 158 -12.55 -6.13 5.99
C ARG A 158 -13.01 -7.54 5.64
N LEU A 159 -13.24 -7.81 4.35
CA LEU A 159 -13.70 -9.13 3.90
C LEU A 159 -12.69 -10.23 4.25
N VAL A 160 -11.41 -10.02 3.94
CA VAL A 160 -10.35 -10.99 4.24
C VAL A 160 -10.27 -11.24 5.75
N ARG A 161 -10.31 -10.19 6.58
CA ARG A 161 -10.33 -10.32 8.04
C ARG A 161 -11.53 -11.14 8.53
N GLU A 162 -12.73 -10.88 8.01
CA GLU A 162 -13.93 -11.64 8.34
C GLU A 162 -13.77 -13.14 7.99
N ARG A 163 -13.19 -13.46 6.83
CA ARG A 163 -12.91 -14.86 6.41
C ARG A 163 -11.84 -15.54 7.26
N LEU A 164 -10.94 -14.77 7.85
CA LEU A 164 -9.95 -15.25 8.83
C LEU A 164 -10.53 -15.39 10.24
N GLY A 165 -11.82 -15.11 10.43
CA GLY A 165 -12.49 -15.21 11.73
C GLY A 165 -12.22 -14.02 12.67
N TRP A 166 -11.67 -12.93 12.15
CA TRP A 166 -11.56 -11.69 12.90
C TRP A 166 -12.96 -11.12 13.14
N ARG A 167 -13.28 -10.84 14.41
CA ARG A 167 -14.50 -10.14 14.81
C ARG A 167 -14.09 -8.76 15.30
N PRO A 168 -14.66 -7.67 14.76
CA PRO A 168 -14.47 -6.35 15.34
C PRO A 168 -14.98 -6.39 16.78
N GLY A 169 -14.11 -6.02 17.73
CA GLY A 169 -14.49 -5.75 19.11
C GLY A 169 -15.17 -4.41 19.24
#